data_AF-A0A3A0UMM8-F1
#
_entry.id   AF-A0A3A0UMM8-F1
#
_cell.length_a   1.000
_cell.length_b   1.000
_cell.length_c   1.000
_cell.angle_alpha   90.00
_cell.angle_beta   90.00
_cell.angle_gamma   90.00
#
_symmetry.space_group_name_H-M   'P 1'
#
loop_
_entity.id
_entity.type
_entity.pdbx_description
1 polymer ?
#
loop_
_entity_poly.entity_id
_entity_poly.type
_entity_poly.pdbx_seq_one_letter_code
_entity_poly.pdbx_strand_id
1 'polypeptide(L)'
;MTYNKRLFTSESVTEGHPDKIADQVSDAILDEILKDDPNARVACETTVTTGMALISGEISTTTYVDIPKVVRETIKEIGYTRAKFGYDSQTMAVLTAIDEQSPDIAQGVDTALEYRDEAFEAEIGATGAGDKGLLFGDA
;
A
#
# COMPACT_ATOMS: atom_id res chain seq x y z
N MET A 1 -16.74 14.50 43.59
CA MET A 1 -16.18 13.97 42.33
C MET A 1 -16.80 12.61 42.08
N THR A 2 -17.68 12.49 41.08
CA THR A 2 -18.21 11.21 40.64
C THR A 2 -17.15 10.51 39.78
N TYR A 3 -16.40 9.59 40.39
CA TYR A 3 -15.52 8.68 39.67
C TYR A 3 -16.37 7.61 38.96
N ASN A 4 -16.89 7.94 37.79
CA ASN A 4 -17.54 6.95 36.92
C ASN A 4 -16.46 6.14 36.20
N LYS A 5 -16.23 4.91 36.64
CA LYS A 5 -15.41 3.94 35.91
C LYS A 5 -16.07 3.66 34.55
N ARG A 6 -15.28 3.71 33.48
CA ARG A 6 -15.70 3.32 32.12
C ARG A 6 -14.87 2.14 31.69
N LEU A 7 -15.48 1.24 30.93
CA LEU A 7 -14.78 0.17 30.25
C LEU A 7 -14.40 0.67 28.85
N PHE A 8 -13.16 0.44 28.45
CA PHE A 8 -12.65 0.71 27.12
C PHE A 8 -11.96 -0.56 26.61
N THR A 9 -12.14 -0.89 25.34
CA THR A 9 -11.57 -2.08 24.72
C THR A 9 -10.97 -1.70 23.37
N SER A 10 -9.83 -2.31 23.05
CA SER A 10 -9.17 -2.24 21.75
C SER A 10 -8.66 -3.65 21.41
N GLU A 11 -8.45 -3.92 20.13
CA GLU A 11 -8.00 -5.20 19.61
C GLU A 11 -6.83 -5.05 18.64
N SER A 12 -6.16 -6.16 18.35
CA SER A 12 -5.06 -6.23 17.40
C SER A 12 -5.04 -7.62 16.78
N VAL A 13 -4.43 -7.74 15.61
CA VAL A 13 -4.27 -8.99 14.87
C VAL A 13 -2.81 -9.22 14.56
N THR A 14 -2.43 -10.49 14.36
CA THR A 14 -1.05 -10.88 14.01
C THR A 14 -0.73 -10.55 12.55
N GLU A 15 0.56 -10.55 12.21
CA GLU A 15 1.04 -10.46 10.81
C GLU A 15 0.44 -11.52 9.87
N GLY A 16 0.05 -12.68 10.39
CA GLY A 16 -0.62 -13.74 9.61
C GLY A 16 -2.12 -13.54 9.40
N HIS A 17 -2.73 -12.46 9.90
CA HIS A 17 -4.13 -12.15 9.59
C HIS A 17 -4.25 -11.79 8.11
N PRO A 18 -5.23 -12.31 7.34
CA PRO A 18 -5.33 -12.08 5.90
C PRO A 18 -5.28 -10.60 5.51
N ASP A 19 -5.97 -9.73 6.25
CA ASP A 19 -5.91 -8.29 6.01
C ASP A 19 -4.50 -7.73 6.22
N LYS A 20 -3.75 -8.20 7.23
CA LYS A 20 -2.36 -7.79 7.45
C LYS A 20 -1.38 -8.41 6.47
N ILE A 21 -1.69 -9.57 5.89
CA ILE A 21 -0.92 -10.11 4.77
C ILE A 21 -1.08 -9.19 3.55
N ALA A 22 -2.32 -8.76 3.26
CA ALA A 22 -2.57 -7.82 2.16
C ALA A 22 -1.79 -6.51 2.34
N ASP A 23 -1.89 -5.89 3.53
CA ASP A 23 -1.13 -4.67 3.87
C ASP A 23 0.38 -4.88 3.62
N GLN A 24 0.97 -5.93 4.20
CA GLN A 24 2.41 -6.20 4.08
C GLN A 24 2.87 -6.49 2.65
N VAL A 25 2.05 -7.17 1.86
CA VAL A 25 2.37 -7.46 0.45
C VAL A 25 2.32 -6.16 -0.38
N SER A 26 1.33 -5.31 -0.16
CA SER A 26 1.24 -4.00 -0.81
C SER A 26 2.45 -3.13 -0.46
N ASP A 27 2.83 -3.06 0.82
CA ASP A 27 4.00 -2.31 1.27
C ASP A 27 5.32 -2.90 0.76
N ALA A 28 5.45 -4.23 0.69
CA ALA A 28 6.66 -4.87 0.16
C ALA A 28 6.86 -4.56 -1.34
N ILE A 29 5.78 -4.45 -2.11
CA ILE A 29 5.84 -4.04 -3.52
C ILE A 29 6.25 -2.58 -3.63
N LEU A 30 5.66 -1.70 -2.80
CA LEU A 30 6.06 -0.29 -2.70
C LEU A 30 7.57 -0.16 -2.40
N ASP A 31 8.05 -0.86 -1.39
CA ASP A 31 9.45 -0.84 -0.97
C ASP A 31 10.39 -1.33 -2.08
N GLU A 32 10.02 -2.39 -2.80
CA GLU A 32 10.84 -2.90 -3.90
C GLU A 32 10.94 -1.88 -5.06
N ILE A 33 9.86 -1.16 -5.35
CA ILE A 33 9.86 -0.10 -6.37
C ILE A 33 10.71 1.09 -5.91
N LEU A 34 10.52 1.56 -4.69
CA LEU A 34 11.18 2.77 -4.17
C LEU A 34 12.71 2.60 -3.98
N LYS A 35 13.23 1.36 -3.95
CA LYS A 35 14.67 1.09 -3.93
C LYS A 35 15.39 1.67 -5.15
N ASP A 36 14.79 1.54 -6.32
CA ASP A 36 15.40 1.94 -7.60
C ASP A 36 14.74 3.19 -8.19
N ASP A 37 13.49 3.50 -7.80
CA ASP A 37 12.76 4.69 -8.26
C ASP A 37 12.10 5.43 -7.08
N PRO A 38 12.84 6.32 -6.39
CA PRO A 38 12.32 7.07 -5.22
C PRO A 38 11.16 8.02 -5.53
N ASN A 39 10.92 8.32 -6.80
CA ASN A 39 9.84 9.22 -7.24
C ASN A 39 8.64 8.45 -7.82
N ALA A 40 8.66 7.12 -7.74
CA ALA A 40 7.55 6.30 -8.22
C ALA A 40 6.25 6.63 -7.49
N ARG A 41 5.14 6.46 -8.20
CA ARG A 41 3.78 6.56 -7.65
C ARG A 41 3.18 5.17 -7.61
N VAL A 42 2.81 4.74 -6.43
CA VAL A 42 2.35 3.36 -6.20
C VAL A 42 1.06 3.42 -5.40
N ALA A 43 -0.03 3.02 -6.04
CA ALA A 43 -1.29 2.68 -5.40
C ALA A 43 -1.51 1.17 -5.63
N CYS A 44 -0.90 0.35 -4.75
CA CYS A 44 -0.91 -1.11 -4.86
C CYS A 44 -1.91 -1.70 -3.87
N GLU A 45 -2.92 -2.36 -4.39
CA GLU A 45 -3.98 -3.03 -3.62
C GLU A 45 -3.80 -4.54 -3.70
N THR A 46 -3.83 -5.20 -2.54
CA THR A 46 -3.69 -6.65 -2.45
C THR A 46 -4.97 -7.27 -1.90
N THR A 47 -5.51 -8.26 -2.60
CA THR A 47 -6.56 -9.13 -2.09
C THR A 47 -6.03 -10.56 -1.94
N VAL A 48 -6.11 -11.12 -0.74
CA VAL A 48 -5.73 -12.51 -0.46
C VAL A 48 -6.95 -13.38 -0.19
N THR A 49 -6.94 -14.60 -0.70
CA THR A 49 -7.96 -15.60 -0.44
C THR A 49 -7.36 -17.01 -0.60
N THR A 50 -8.17 -18.06 -0.46
CA THR A 50 -7.68 -19.45 -0.53
C THR A 50 -6.93 -19.72 -1.84
N GLY A 51 -5.62 -19.95 -1.71
CA GLY A 51 -4.75 -20.34 -2.82
C GLY A 51 -4.42 -19.21 -3.81
N MET A 52 -4.71 -17.94 -3.49
CA MET A 52 -4.50 -16.83 -4.41
C MET A 52 -4.21 -15.50 -3.70
N ALA A 53 -3.28 -14.73 -4.28
CA ALA A 53 -3.20 -13.27 -4.09
C ALA A 53 -3.44 -12.58 -5.44
N LEU A 54 -4.32 -11.59 -5.44
CA LEU A 54 -4.54 -10.66 -6.54
C LEU A 54 -3.89 -9.32 -6.18
N ILE A 55 -2.97 -8.89 -7.02
CA ILE A 55 -2.32 -7.59 -6.92
C ILE A 55 -2.93 -6.69 -8.00
N SER A 56 -3.49 -5.56 -7.60
CA SER A 56 -4.19 -4.63 -8.49
C SER A 56 -3.88 -3.18 -8.14
N GLY A 57 -4.19 -2.25 -9.03
CA GLY A 57 -4.06 -0.82 -8.79
C GLY A 57 -3.22 -0.13 -9.84
N GLU A 58 -2.67 1.02 -9.47
CA GLU A 58 -2.01 1.95 -10.39
C GLU A 58 -0.56 2.18 -9.96
N ILE A 59 0.38 1.87 -10.84
CA ILE A 59 1.81 2.04 -10.59
C ILE A 59 2.45 2.79 -11.76
N SER A 60 3.05 3.94 -11.43
CA SER A 60 3.89 4.71 -12.37
C SER A 60 5.32 4.72 -11.85
N THR A 61 6.19 3.97 -12.53
CA THR A 61 7.60 3.84 -12.20
C THR A 61 8.43 3.55 -13.45
N THR A 62 9.73 3.83 -13.37
CA THR A 62 10.73 3.47 -14.40
C THR A 62 11.45 2.15 -14.12
N THR A 63 11.25 1.56 -12.94
CA THR A 63 11.87 0.29 -12.54
C THR A 63 11.01 -0.93 -12.89
N TYR A 64 11.64 -2.10 -12.93
CA TYR A 64 10.96 -3.38 -13.09
C TYR A 64 11.00 -4.17 -11.78
N VAL A 65 9.84 -4.63 -11.33
CA VAL A 65 9.72 -5.49 -10.15
C VAL A 65 9.08 -6.83 -10.53
N ASP A 66 9.70 -7.92 -10.09
CA ASP A 66 9.12 -9.27 -10.16
C ASP A 66 8.08 -9.45 -9.05
N ILE A 67 6.87 -8.97 -9.30
CA ILE A 67 5.75 -8.99 -8.33
C ILE A 67 5.49 -10.39 -7.78
N PRO A 68 5.38 -11.46 -8.59
CA PRO A 68 5.22 -12.82 -8.06
C PRO A 68 6.32 -13.24 -7.08
N LYS A 69 7.57 -12.85 -7.32
CA LYS A 69 8.67 -13.18 -6.41
C LYS A 69 8.51 -12.44 -5.07
N VAL A 70 8.28 -11.12 -5.09
CA VAL A 70 8.10 -10.31 -3.88
C VAL A 70 6.95 -10.86 -3.04
N VAL A 71 5.79 -11.09 -3.65
CA VAL A 71 4.60 -11.64 -2.97
C VAL A 71 4.91 -12.97 -2.26
N ARG A 72 5.62 -13.88 -2.93
CA ARG A 72 5.96 -15.19 -2.37
C ARG A 72 6.99 -15.09 -1.25
N GLU A 73 7.96 -14.19 -1.36
CA GLU A 73 8.97 -13.94 -0.32
C GLU A 73 8.32 -13.35 0.93
N THR A 74 7.47 -12.33 0.79
CA THR A 74 6.71 -11.74 1.90
C THR A 74 5.83 -12.78 2.61
N ILE A 75 5.06 -13.58 1.87
CA ILE A 75 4.17 -14.61 2.45
C ILE A 75 4.97 -15.72 3.15
N LYS A 76 6.16 -16.04 2.64
CA LYS A 76 7.08 -17.00 3.26
C LYS A 76 7.62 -16.45 4.58
N GLU A 77 7.99 -15.17 4.63
CA GLU A 77 8.49 -14.49 5.84
C GLU A 77 7.44 -14.43 6.94
N ILE A 78 6.17 -14.20 6.59
CA ILE A 78 5.01 -14.28 7.51
C ILE A 78 4.82 -15.71 8.06
N GLY A 79 5.32 -16.74 7.36
CA GLY A 79 5.34 -18.13 7.84
C GLY A 79 4.45 -19.12 7.08
N TYR A 80 3.74 -18.67 6.03
CA TYR A 80 2.91 -19.55 5.19
C TYR A 80 3.76 -20.35 4.20
N THR A 81 4.31 -21.45 4.69
CA THR A 81 5.30 -22.30 4.00
C THR A 81 4.83 -23.72 3.75
N ARG A 82 3.59 -24.05 4.15
CA ARG A 82 3.05 -25.41 4.10
C ARG A 82 1.55 -25.37 3.86
N ALA A 83 1.09 -26.11 2.86
CA ALA A 83 -0.34 -26.20 2.50
C ALA A 83 -1.28 -26.54 3.69
N LYS A 84 -0.79 -27.27 4.71
CA LYS A 84 -1.56 -27.59 5.92
C LYS A 84 -2.02 -26.37 6.74
N PHE A 85 -1.42 -25.20 6.51
CA PHE A 85 -1.82 -23.94 7.14
C PHE A 85 -3.00 -23.27 6.43
N GLY A 86 -3.51 -23.88 5.34
CA GLY A 86 -4.59 -23.32 4.50
C GLY A 86 -4.09 -22.34 3.44
N TYR A 87 -2.81 -21.97 3.49
CA TYR A 87 -2.15 -21.06 2.56
C TYR A 87 -0.65 -21.38 2.48
N ASP A 88 -0.05 -21.19 1.30
CA ASP A 88 1.34 -21.60 1.06
C ASP A 88 1.98 -20.78 -0.08
N SER A 89 3.05 -20.06 0.26
CA SER A 89 3.84 -19.22 -0.65
C SER A 89 4.34 -19.97 -1.90
N GLN A 90 4.54 -21.29 -1.85
CA GLN A 90 5.06 -22.02 -3.01
C GLN A 90 3.97 -22.44 -4.00
N THR A 91 2.75 -22.68 -3.54
CA THR A 91 1.68 -23.33 -4.34
C THR A 91 0.53 -22.40 -4.69
N MET A 92 0.41 -21.26 -4.02
CA MET A 92 -0.61 -20.26 -4.34
C MET A 92 -0.42 -19.63 -5.73
N ALA A 93 -1.52 -19.20 -6.34
CA ALA A 93 -1.53 -18.34 -7.51
C ALA A 93 -1.19 -16.89 -7.12
N VAL A 94 -0.43 -16.20 -7.97
CA VAL A 94 -0.26 -14.75 -7.89
C VAL A 94 -0.79 -14.17 -9.19
N LEU A 95 -1.85 -13.37 -9.09
CA LEU A 95 -2.47 -12.67 -10.20
C LEU A 95 -2.09 -11.20 -10.14
N THR A 96 -1.85 -10.59 -11.30
CA THR A 96 -1.53 -9.18 -11.41
C THR A 96 -2.50 -8.52 -12.39
N ALA A 97 -3.03 -7.38 -11.98
CA ALA A 97 -3.94 -6.53 -12.73
C ALA A 97 -3.58 -5.07 -12.41
N ILE A 98 -2.36 -4.68 -12.78
CA ILE A 98 -1.76 -3.37 -12.50
C ILE A 98 -1.77 -2.56 -13.78
N ASP A 99 -2.26 -1.33 -13.69
CA ASP A 99 -2.25 -0.34 -14.76
C ASP A 99 -1.31 0.83 -14.41
N GLU A 100 -1.01 1.69 -15.39
CA GLU A 100 -0.31 2.95 -15.14
C GLU A 100 -1.27 3.98 -14.52
N GLN A 101 -0.76 4.91 -13.70
CA GLN A 101 -1.59 5.95 -13.09
C GLN A 101 -2.34 6.79 -14.14
N SER A 102 -3.60 7.11 -13.85
CA SER A 102 -4.39 8.00 -14.71
C SER A 102 -3.71 9.37 -14.90
N PRO A 103 -3.56 9.87 -16.15
CA PRO A 103 -3.01 11.20 -16.42
C PRO A 103 -3.78 12.34 -15.74
N ASP A 104 -5.08 12.17 -15.50
CA ASP A 104 -5.92 13.17 -14.82
C ASP A 104 -5.56 13.31 -13.33
N ILE A 105 -5.23 12.18 -12.69
CA ILE A 105 -4.72 12.14 -11.31
C ILE A 105 -3.32 12.74 -11.28
N ALA A 106 -2.46 12.34 -12.22
CA ALA A 106 -1.08 12.81 -12.27
C ALA A 106 -1.00 14.35 -12.35
N GLN A 107 -1.78 14.97 -13.24
CA GLN A 107 -1.84 16.42 -13.39
C GLN A 107 -2.35 17.16 -12.14
N GLY A 108 -3.22 16.54 -11.34
CA GLY A 108 -3.73 17.11 -10.10
C GLY A 108 -2.68 17.15 -8.98
N VAL A 109 -1.76 16.18 -8.99
CA VAL A 109 -0.71 16.02 -7.97
C VAL A 109 0.57 16.76 -8.34
N ASP A 110 0.96 16.71 -9.61
CA ASP A 110 2.21 17.29 -10.13
C ASP A 110 2.34 18.80 -9.88
N THR A 111 1.20 19.51 -9.84
CA THR A 111 1.19 20.96 -9.60
C THR A 111 0.00 21.32 -8.74
N ALA A 112 0.30 21.66 -7.48
CA ALA A 112 -0.66 22.13 -6.49
C ALA A 112 -1.48 23.30 -7.00
N LEU A 113 -2.73 23.38 -6.55
CA LEU A 113 -3.68 24.41 -7.01
C LEU A 113 -3.19 25.81 -6.64
N GLU A 114 -2.58 25.95 -5.46
CA GLU A 114 -2.01 27.17 -4.91
C GLU A 114 -0.84 27.70 -5.74
N TYR A 115 -0.12 26.81 -6.43
CA TYR A 115 1.00 27.15 -7.32
C TYR A 115 0.53 27.67 -8.69
N ARG A 116 -0.73 27.42 -9.07
CA ARG A 116 -1.31 27.86 -10.36
C ARG A 116 -1.76 29.31 -10.33
N ASP A 117 -2.10 29.84 -9.15
CA ASP A 117 -2.68 31.17 -8.98
C ASP A 117 -1.67 32.24 -8.49
N GLU A 118 -0.60 31.88 -7.76
CA GLU A 118 0.45 32.81 -7.33
C GLU A 118 1.84 32.15 -7.30
N ALA A 119 2.87 32.87 -7.77
CA ALA A 119 4.27 32.42 -7.81
C ALA A 119 4.84 32.26 -6.39
N PHE A 120 4.62 31.09 -5.79
CA PHE A 120 5.03 30.76 -4.43
C PHE A 120 6.36 29.99 -4.45
N GLU A 121 7.48 30.65 -4.15
CA GLU A 121 8.86 30.13 -4.28
C GLU A 121 9.26 28.96 -3.33
N ALA A 122 8.32 28.26 -2.69
CA ALA A 122 8.65 27.13 -1.81
C ALA A 122 8.42 25.77 -2.51
N GLU A 123 9.52 25.07 -2.79
CA GLU A 123 9.58 23.71 -3.39
C GLU A 123 8.67 22.68 -2.68
N ILE A 124 8.42 22.88 -1.37
CA ILE A 124 7.56 22.02 -0.54
C ILE A 124 6.06 22.19 -0.84
N GLY A 125 5.64 23.33 -1.41
CA GLY A 125 4.24 23.63 -1.73
C GLY A 125 3.83 23.30 -3.16
N ALA A 126 4.73 22.72 -3.98
CA ALA A 126 4.47 22.45 -5.39
C ALA A 126 3.63 21.19 -5.62
N THR A 127 3.63 20.23 -4.69
CA THR A 127 2.88 18.96 -4.82
C THR A 127 1.51 19.09 -4.16
N GLY A 128 0.45 18.82 -4.93
CA GLY A 128 -0.93 18.81 -4.43
C GLY A 128 -1.26 17.52 -3.67
N ALA A 129 -2.36 17.52 -2.92
CA ALA A 129 -2.88 16.29 -2.33
C ALA A 129 -3.36 15.32 -3.44
N GLY A 130 -3.07 14.03 -3.27
CA GLY A 130 -3.48 12.95 -4.21
C GLY A 130 -4.98 12.75 -4.32
N ASP A 131 -5.70 12.98 -3.22
CA ASP A 131 -7.16 12.97 -3.15
C ASP A 131 -7.61 13.85 -1.97
N LYS A 132 -8.92 14.07 -1.85
CA LYS A 132 -9.54 14.69 -0.69
C LYS A 132 -9.42 13.76 0.52
N GLY A 133 -9.06 14.31 1.67
CA GLY A 133 -8.90 13.53 2.89
C GLY A 133 -9.22 14.30 4.17
N LEU A 134 -9.44 13.53 5.25
CA LEU A 134 -9.56 14.01 6.62
C LEU A 134 -8.65 13.14 7.49
N LEU A 135 -7.73 13.77 8.22
CA LEU A 135 -6.77 13.08 9.09
C LEU A 135 -7.01 13.45 10.56
N PHE A 136 -6.83 12.50 11.46
CA PHE A 136 -6.85 12.71 12.91
C PHE A 136 -5.53 12.21 13.51
N GLY A 137 -4.98 12.94 14.47
CA GLY A 137 -3.85 12.52 15.30
C GLY A 137 -4.25 12.46 16.76
N ASP A 138 -3.80 11.43 17.48
CA ASP A 138 -4.01 11.20 18.92
C ASP A 138 -2.66 10.94 19.59
N ALA A 139 -2.50 11.29 20.88
CA ALA A 139 -1.23 11.20 21.62
C ALA A 139 -1.39 10.71 23.06
#